data_AF-A0A2S6GYL9-F1
#
_entry.id   AF-A0A2S6GYL9-F1
#
_cell.length_a   1.000
_cell.length_b   1.000
_cell.length_c   1.000
_cell.angle_alpha   90.00
_cell.angle_beta   90.00
_cell.angle_gamma   90.00
#
_symmetry.space_group_name_H-M   'P 1'
#
loop_
_entity.id
_entity.type
_entity.pdbx_description
1 polymer ?
#
loop_
_entity_poly.entity_id
_entity_poly.type
_entity_poly.pdbx_seq_one_letter_code
_entity_poly.pdbx_strand_id
1 'polypeptide(L)'
;MTTVIAATRRRGPFVALLAAVGLALGACATGPSQVNAAAVVGDRTISVDRVQDLVQQAVKAEPAARVLADQRKLDLLSREALRQLVQHELIERYAAKANLTVDPAKVAEVAGQIGDSFQELPVDGGVSPQVISRQAVTKVLDRNQVARDFLLLGEIGDRELTKLSVTFDFVLVTAVSQDQSQGAVREAAVAKANKLAEGLKQADAFIDAEIAAGEQAAKAETLTPAAASDIAGTVLFGAPENSVVAFRPNPENANWVVALIRKRDTNAKPDEKAKADPQTAQSLGPRLLQPLLAEVGVKISPRYGVWDETGMDIAPSAAEASGVVIPVKNAPAQ
;
A
#
# COMPACT_ATOMS: atom_id res chain seq x y z
N MET A 1 -41.40 22.42 67.88
CA MET A 1 -41.73 23.86 68.01
C MET A 1 -40.75 24.63 67.13
N THR A 2 -41.19 25.03 65.93
CA THR A 2 -41.48 26.45 65.54
C THR A 2 -40.18 27.27 65.48
N THR A 3 -39.69 27.81 64.35
CA THR A 3 -40.22 28.98 63.58
C THR A 3 -39.13 29.29 62.51
N VAL A 4 -39.36 29.18 61.18
CA VAL A 4 -39.84 30.20 60.19
C VAL A 4 -38.79 31.27 59.74
N ILE A 5 -38.43 31.18 58.44
CA ILE A 5 -38.34 32.20 57.36
C ILE A 5 -37.51 33.50 57.56
N ALA A 6 -36.56 33.79 56.66
CA ALA A 6 -36.64 34.88 55.66
C ALA A 6 -35.28 35.27 55.05
N ALA A 7 -35.33 35.62 53.77
CA ALA A 7 -34.22 35.98 52.89
C ALA A 7 -33.68 37.41 53.12
N THR A 8 -32.45 37.68 52.70
CA THR A 8 -32.12 39.00 52.12
C THR A 8 -30.92 38.94 51.18
N ARG A 9 -31.15 39.54 50.01
CA ARG A 9 -30.32 39.64 48.82
C ARG A 9 -29.42 40.88 48.96
N ARG A 10 -28.10 40.76 48.85
CA ARG A 10 -27.23 41.90 48.50
C ARG A 10 -26.17 41.51 47.48
N ARG A 11 -26.03 42.39 46.49
CA ARG A 11 -25.30 42.26 45.24
C ARG A 11 -23.85 42.75 45.42
N GLY A 12 -22.89 41.91 45.01
CA GLY A 12 -21.54 42.23 44.50
C GLY A 12 -20.55 42.96 45.45
N PRO A 13 -19.24 43.05 45.09
CA PRO A 13 -18.63 42.68 43.81
C PRO A 13 -17.43 41.71 43.90
N PHE A 14 -17.12 41.10 42.75
CA PHE A 14 -15.82 40.62 42.28
C PHE A 14 -14.62 40.73 43.24
N VAL A 15 -14.11 39.57 43.69
CA VAL A 15 -12.68 39.33 43.90
C VAL A 15 -12.34 37.94 43.35
N ALA A 16 -11.31 37.92 42.52
CA ALA A 16 -10.84 36.82 41.70
C ALA A 16 -9.82 35.92 42.44
N LEU A 17 -9.39 34.85 41.74
CA LEU A 17 -8.23 33.97 42.00
C LEU A 17 -8.41 32.95 43.15
N LEU A 18 -8.05 31.68 43.05
CA LEU A 18 -7.19 30.94 42.11
C LEU A 18 -7.63 29.46 42.12
N ALA A 19 -7.87 28.91 40.93
CA ALA A 19 -8.08 27.49 40.72
C ALA A 19 -6.74 26.75 40.83
N ALA A 20 -6.64 25.85 41.81
CA ALA A 20 -5.66 24.76 41.79
C ALA A 20 -6.38 23.49 41.36
N VAL A 21 -6.66 23.38 40.05
CA VAL A 21 -7.01 22.10 39.43
C VAL A 21 -5.73 21.52 38.89
N GLY A 22 -5.16 20.57 39.63
CA GLY A 22 -4.06 19.74 39.17
C GLY A 22 -4.53 18.92 37.97
N LEU A 23 -4.12 19.34 36.77
CA LEU A 23 -4.24 18.60 35.53
C LEU A 23 -3.34 17.36 35.60
N ALA A 24 -3.90 16.26 36.10
CA ALA A 24 -3.43 14.92 35.81
C ALA A 24 -3.91 14.54 34.38
N LEU A 25 -3.18 15.01 33.37
CA LEU A 25 -3.24 14.47 31.99
C LEU A 25 -1.82 14.14 31.53
N GLY A 26 -1.14 13.28 32.31
CA GLY A 26 0.07 12.59 31.90
C GLY A 26 -0.27 11.12 31.66
N ALA A 27 -0.95 10.82 30.56
CA ALA A 27 -1.16 9.44 30.12
C ALA A 27 -1.11 9.37 28.57
N CYS A 28 -0.08 8.67 28.08
CA CYS A 28 -0.01 7.99 26.78
C CYS A 28 0.06 8.84 25.51
N ALA A 29 1.24 9.42 25.24
CA ALA A 29 1.71 9.64 23.87
C ALA A 29 3.21 9.29 23.75
N THR A 30 3.61 8.11 24.25
CA THR A 30 4.90 7.50 23.89
C THR A 30 4.76 6.84 22.53
N GLY A 31 4.56 7.65 21.51
CA GLY A 31 4.58 7.28 20.11
C GLY A 31 5.11 8.48 19.33
N PRO A 32 5.70 8.28 18.14
CA PRO A 32 6.23 9.38 17.36
C PRO A 32 5.19 10.49 17.20
N SER A 33 5.62 11.75 17.38
CA SER A 33 4.73 12.90 17.27
C SER A 33 4.13 12.94 15.87
N GLN A 34 2.79 12.88 15.78
CA GLN A 34 2.06 13.06 14.51
C GLN A 34 2.24 14.49 13.96
N VAL A 35 2.67 15.42 14.82
CA VAL A 35 3.05 16.77 14.44
C VAL A 35 4.28 16.68 13.52
N ASN A 36 4.10 17.09 12.25
CA ASN A 36 5.10 17.05 11.17
C ASN A 36 5.48 15.66 10.63
N ALA A 37 4.68 14.62 10.91
CA ALA A 37 4.83 13.31 10.26
C ALA A 37 4.14 13.32 8.87
N ALA A 38 4.87 12.90 7.84
CA ALA A 38 4.30 12.56 6.53
C ALA A 38 3.80 11.11 6.51
N ALA A 39 4.54 10.20 7.13
CA ALA A 39 4.11 8.85 7.41
C ALA A 39 4.76 8.30 8.69
N VAL A 40 4.12 7.30 9.28
CA VAL A 40 4.68 6.48 10.35
C VAL A 40 4.63 5.02 9.88
N VAL A 41 5.76 4.33 9.96
CA VAL A 41 5.91 2.90 9.63
C VAL A 41 6.48 2.23 10.86
N GLY A 42 5.66 1.56 11.66
CA GLY A 42 6.08 1.05 12.97
C GLY A 42 6.56 2.17 13.91
N ASP A 43 7.79 2.05 14.39
CA ASP A 43 8.48 3.04 15.21
C ASP A 43 9.22 4.13 14.41
N ARG A 44 9.21 4.05 13.07
CA ARG A 44 9.90 5.00 12.18
C ARG A 44 8.96 6.08 11.71
N THR A 45 9.43 7.32 11.76
CA THR A 45 8.70 8.49 11.28
C THR A 45 9.39 9.09 10.08
N ILE A 46 8.65 9.23 8.99
CA ILE A 46 9.06 9.98 7.81
C ILE A 46 8.51 11.40 8.00
N SER A 47 9.40 12.39 8.09
CA SER A 47 9.01 13.78 8.31
C SER A 47 8.48 14.44 7.03
N VAL A 48 7.64 15.46 7.21
CA VAL A 48 7.21 16.35 6.12
C VAL A 48 8.41 17.02 5.44
N ASP A 49 9.39 17.48 6.22
CA ASP A 49 10.59 18.16 5.71
C ASP A 49 11.37 17.25 4.76
N ARG A 50 11.53 15.97 5.11
CA ARG A 50 12.22 15.01 4.25
C ARG A 50 11.53 14.84 2.89
N VAL A 51 10.19 14.80 2.88
CA VAL A 51 9.42 14.73 1.63
C VAL A 51 9.58 16.02 0.83
N GLN A 52 9.49 17.17 1.49
CA GLN A 52 9.63 18.48 0.83
C GLN A 52 11.02 18.68 0.22
N ASP A 53 12.08 18.25 0.91
CA ASP A 53 13.45 18.31 0.40
C ASP A 53 13.62 17.49 -0.87
N LEU A 54 13.07 16.27 -0.93
CA LEU A 54 13.12 15.44 -2.13
C LEU A 54 12.34 16.07 -3.30
N VAL A 55 11.16 16.64 -3.03
CA VAL A 55 10.37 17.32 -4.06
C VAL A 55 11.13 18.53 -4.62
N GLN A 56 11.73 19.36 -3.76
CA GLN A 56 12.52 20.52 -4.17
C GLN A 56 13.75 20.10 -5.01
N GLN A 57 14.44 19.06 -4.58
CA GLN A 57 15.58 18.50 -5.34
C GLN A 57 15.14 17.96 -6.70
N ALA A 58 14.02 17.23 -6.76
CA ALA A 58 13.48 16.69 -8.01
C ALA A 58 13.12 17.80 -9.02
N VAL A 59 12.43 18.85 -8.56
CA VAL A 59 12.10 20.03 -9.40
C VAL A 59 13.34 20.80 -9.87
N LYS A 60 14.40 20.82 -9.06
CA LYS A 60 15.68 21.44 -9.42
C LYS A 60 16.44 20.60 -10.46
N ALA A 61 16.42 19.28 -10.32
CA ALA A 61 17.24 18.34 -11.11
C ALA A 61 16.56 17.87 -12.41
N GLU A 62 15.25 18.03 -12.56
CA GLU A 62 14.49 17.52 -13.71
C GLU A 62 13.54 18.60 -14.29
N PRO A 63 13.81 19.13 -15.50
CA PRO A 63 12.95 20.13 -16.14
C PRO A 63 11.48 19.70 -16.28
N ALA A 64 11.22 18.43 -16.59
CA ALA A 64 9.85 17.91 -16.68
C ALA A 64 9.12 17.97 -15.32
N ALA A 65 9.83 17.83 -14.19
CA ALA A 65 9.24 17.99 -12.86
C ALA A 65 8.88 19.45 -12.56
N ARG A 66 9.59 20.43 -13.13
CA ARG A 66 9.23 21.85 -13.04
C ARG A 66 7.93 22.14 -13.79
N VAL A 67 7.72 21.52 -14.95
CA VAL A 67 6.44 21.60 -15.66
C VAL A 67 5.29 21.08 -14.80
N LEU A 68 5.49 19.98 -14.05
CA LEU A 68 4.48 19.52 -13.09
C LEU A 68 4.24 20.55 -11.98
N ALA A 69 5.28 21.21 -11.49
CA ALA A 69 5.15 22.27 -10.49
C ALA A 69 4.30 23.45 -11.00
N ASP A 70 4.59 23.93 -12.22
CA ASP A 70 3.86 25.01 -12.88
C ASP A 70 2.38 24.64 -13.12
N GLN A 71 2.12 23.35 -13.38
CA GLN A 71 0.78 22.78 -13.53
C GLN A 71 0.08 22.47 -12.18
N ARG A 72 0.67 22.86 -11.04
CA ARG A 72 0.16 22.59 -9.68
C ARG A 72 0.02 21.09 -9.34
N LYS A 73 0.87 20.24 -9.93
CA LYS A 73 0.90 18.79 -9.74
C LYS A 73 2.04 18.33 -8.81
N LEU A 74 2.47 19.19 -7.88
CA LEU A 74 3.52 18.86 -6.89
C LEU A 74 3.08 17.76 -5.91
N ASP A 75 1.78 17.52 -5.80
CA ASP A 75 1.21 16.43 -5.02
C ASP A 75 1.61 15.05 -5.57
N LEU A 76 1.80 14.91 -6.90
CA LEU A 76 2.33 13.69 -7.52
C LEU A 76 3.76 13.40 -7.07
N LEU A 77 4.63 14.40 -7.10
CA LEU A 77 6.01 14.28 -6.63
C LEU A 77 6.06 13.97 -5.13
N SER A 78 5.18 14.62 -4.36
CA SER A 78 5.09 14.45 -2.91
C SER A 78 4.67 13.03 -2.52
N ARG A 79 3.63 12.49 -3.17
CA ARG A 79 3.17 11.10 -2.95
C ARG A 79 4.22 10.10 -3.40
N GLU A 80 4.86 10.32 -4.53
CA GLU A 80 5.94 9.45 -5.02
C GLU A 80 7.15 9.43 -4.09
N ALA A 81 7.60 10.59 -3.60
CA ALA A 81 8.66 10.67 -2.61
C ALA A 81 8.30 9.93 -1.32
N LEU A 82 7.09 10.14 -0.80
CA LEU A 82 6.63 9.43 0.39
C LEU A 82 6.49 7.92 0.15
N ARG A 83 6.00 7.49 -1.02
CA ARG A 83 5.90 6.08 -1.41
C ARG A 83 7.26 5.39 -1.38
N GLN A 84 8.27 5.99 -2.01
CA GLN A 84 9.64 5.44 -2.04
C GLN A 84 10.22 5.33 -0.63
N LEU A 85 10.02 6.35 0.22
CA LEU A 85 10.47 6.32 1.61
C LEU A 85 9.76 5.24 2.45
N VAL A 86 8.44 5.09 2.30
CA VAL A 86 7.69 4.02 2.98
C VAL A 86 8.13 2.65 2.51
N GLN A 87 8.31 2.46 1.20
CA GLN A 87 8.79 1.18 0.66
C GLN A 87 10.19 0.84 1.18
N HIS A 88 11.10 1.81 1.22
CA HIS A 88 12.43 1.64 1.83
C HIS A 88 12.33 1.13 3.27
N GLU A 89 11.49 1.76 4.12
CA GLU A 89 11.31 1.32 5.50
C GLU A 89 10.72 -0.09 5.61
N LEU A 90 9.81 -0.47 4.72
CA LEU A 90 9.26 -1.84 4.67
C LEU A 90 10.31 -2.86 4.25
N ILE A 91 11.14 -2.53 3.26
CA ILE A 91 12.24 -3.37 2.77
C ILE A 91 13.28 -3.58 3.88
N GLU A 92 13.71 -2.52 4.55
CA GLU A 92 14.68 -2.61 5.66
C GLU A 92 14.18 -3.51 6.78
N ARG A 93 12.91 -3.36 7.18
CA ARG A 93 12.30 -4.18 8.23
C ARG A 93 12.20 -5.64 7.81
N TYR A 94 11.76 -5.90 6.58
CA TYR A 94 11.70 -7.26 6.07
C TYR A 94 13.10 -7.88 6.02
N ALA A 95 14.08 -7.16 5.47
CA ALA A 95 15.46 -7.60 5.36
C ALA A 95 16.07 -7.91 6.74
N ALA A 96 15.85 -7.05 7.74
CA ALA A 96 16.28 -7.30 9.11
C ALA A 96 15.60 -8.55 9.70
N LYS A 97 14.28 -8.69 9.54
CA LYS A 97 13.52 -9.85 10.04
C LYS A 97 13.96 -11.17 9.39
N ALA A 98 14.26 -11.14 8.09
CA ALA A 98 14.67 -12.31 7.31
C ALA A 98 16.20 -12.50 7.24
N ASN A 99 16.99 -11.68 7.95
CA ASN A 99 18.45 -11.66 7.92
C ASN A 99 19.01 -11.61 6.48
N LEU A 100 18.44 -10.74 5.65
CA LEU A 100 18.88 -10.49 4.28
C LEU A 100 20.00 -9.47 4.26
N THR A 101 21.02 -9.77 3.46
CA THR A 101 22.11 -8.86 3.17
C THR A 101 22.41 -8.89 1.68
N VAL A 102 22.86 -7.77 1.12
CA VAL A 102 23.32 -7.69 -0.26
C VAL A 102 24.81 -7.36 -0.29
N ASP A 103 25.52 -7.82 -1.31
CA ASP A 103 26.93 -7.54 -1.51
C ASP A 103 27.15 -6.03 -1.81
N PRO A 104 27.95 -5.30 -1.02
CA PRO A 104 28.28 -3.90 -1.28
C PRO A 104 28.87 -3.64 -2.68
N ALA A 105 29.64 -4.57 -3.24
CA ALA A 105 30.19 -4.43 -4.59
C ALA A 105 29.07 -4.46 -5.64
N LYS A 106 28.06 -5.33 -5.46
CA LYS A 106 26.89 -5.39 -6.35
C LYS A 106 26.02 -4.16 -6.20
N VAL A 107 25.86 -3.63 -4.98
CA VAL A 107 25.17 -2.36 -4.75
C VAL A 107 25.82 -1.23 -5.54
N ALA A 108 27.15 -1.11 -5.47
CA ALA A 108 27.88 -0.07 -6.20
C ALA A 108 27.74 -0.21 -7.73
N GLU A 109 27.79 -1.44 -8.25
CA GLU A 109 27.58 -1.73 -9.68
C GLU A 109 26.18 -1.29 -10.14
N VAL A 110 25.13 -1.72 -9.43
CA VAL A 110 23.74 -1.38 -9.76
C VAL A 110 23.48 0.11 -9.57
N ALA A 111 24.06 0.74 -8.55
CA ALA A 111 23.96 2.19 -8.34
C ALA A 111 24.57 2.99 -9.49
N GLY A 112 25.69 2.50 -10.07
CA GLY A 112 26.27 3.03 -11.29
C GLY A 112 25.32 2.93 -12.48
N GLN A 113 24.78 1.72 -12.73
CA GLN A 113 23.82 1.46 -13.81
C GLN A 113 22.56 2.32 -13.72
N ILE A 114 21.99 2.48 -12.52
CA ILE A 114 20.85 3.37 -12.27
C ILE A 114 21.21 4.81 -12.64
N GLY A 115 22.37 5.29 -12.18
CA GLY A 115 22.87 6.62 -12.49
C GLY A 115 22.99 6.88 -13.99
N ASP A 116 23.54 5.92 -14.72
CA ASP A 116 23.76 6.00 -16.17
C ASP A 116 22.46 5.84 -16.98
N SER A 117 21.43 5.19 -16.41
CA SER A 117 20.13 4.97 -17.05
C SER A 117 19.24 6.22 -17.11
N PHE A 118 19.52 7.24 -16.31
CA PHE A 118 18.69 8.45 -16.27
C PHE A 118 18.90 9.29 -17.52
N GLN A 119 17.88 9.30 -18.38
CA GLN A 119 17.77 10.23 -19.49
C GLN A 119 16.96 11.47 -19.08
N GLU A 120 17.22 12.60 -19.73
CA GLU A 120 16.39 13.79 -19.57
C GLU A 120 14.98 13.51 -20.13
N LEU A 121 13.95 13.90 -19.37
CA LEU A 121 12.57 13.63 -19.76
C LEU A 121 12.05 14.71 -20.72
N PRO A 122 11.30 14.35 -21.77
CA PRO A 122 10.60 15.30 -22.62
C PRO A 122 9.67 16.21 -21.82
N VAL A 123 9.64 17.49 -22.19
CA VAL A 123 8.76 18.52 -21.61
C VAL A 123 7.54 18.83 -22.50
N ASP A 124 7.39 18.10 -23.61
CA ASP A 124 6.36 18.28 -24.63
C ASP A 124 4.99 17.65 -24.27
N GLY A 125 4.91 17.00 -23.10
CA GLY A 125 3.71 16.31 -22.63
C GLY A 125 3.54 14.89 -23.17
N GLY A 126 4.52 14.35 -23.91
CA GLY A 126 4.50 12.97 -24.40
C GLY A 126 4.67 11.91 -23.31
N VAL A 127 5.12 12.31 -22.12
CA VAL A 127 5.31 11.42 -20.96
C VAL A 127 4.26 11.69 -19.90
N SER A 128 3.70 10.62 -19.31
CA SER A 128 2.68 10.76 -18.27
C SER A 128 3.25 11.43 -17.01
N PRO A 129 2.46 12.23 -16.28
CA PRO A 129 2.89 12.85 -15.03
C PRO A 129 3.41 11.86 -13.99
N GLN A 130 2.90 10.63 -13.96
CA GLN A 130 3.31 9.57 -13.04
C GLN A 130 4.71 9.05 -13.35
N VAL A 131 5.05 8.91 -14.64
CA VAL A 131 6.41 8.53 -15.06
C VAL A 131 7.39 9.65 -14.73
N ILE A 132 7.01 10.91 -15.02
CA ILE A 132 7.82 12.08 -14.66
C ILE A 132 8.08 12.12 -13.16
N SER A 133 7.04 11.97 -12.33
CA SER A 133 7.20 12.03 -10.87
C SER A 133 8.12 10.92 -10.35
N ARG A 134 7.93 9.69 -10.83
CA ARG A 134 8.74 8.53 -10.43
C ARG A 134 10.22 8.72 -10.74
N GLN A 135 10.53 9.08 -11.98
CA GLN A 135 11.91 9.24 -12.41
C GLN A 135 12.58 10.44 -11.73
N ALA A 136 11.88 11.59 -11.65
CA ALA A 136 12.44 12.79 -11.03
C ALA A 136 12.77 12.58 -9.54
N VAL A 137 11.90 11.90 -8.79
CA VAL A 137 12.15 11.56 -7.38
C VAL A 137 13.26 10.52 -7.26
N THR A 138 13.25 9.46 -8.06
CA THR A 138 14.28 8.41 -8.00
C THR A 138 15.68 8.97 -8.30
N LYS A 139 15.78 9.93 -9.23
CA LYS A 139 17.04 10.61 -9.60
C LYS A 139 17.73 11.33 -8.45
N VAL A 140 16.97 11.77 -7.44
CA VAL A 140 17.48 12.55 -6.30
C VAL A 140 17.57 11.77 -4.99
N LEU A 141 17.15 10.51 -4.98
CA LEU A 141 17.41 9.59 -3.87
C LEU A 141 18.88 9.14 -3.86
N ASP A 142 19.33 8.65 -2.71
CA ASP A 142 20.67 8.04 -2.60
C ASP A 142 20.74 6.80 -3.50
N ARG A 143 21.68 6.79 -4.45
CA ARG A 143 21.75 5.71 -5.46
C ARG A 143 22.11 4.36 -4.87
N ASN A 144 22.94 4.33 -3.82
CA ASN A 144 23.28 3.08 -3.13
C ASN A 144 22.06 2.54 -2.40
N GLN A 145 21.25 3.43 -1.80
CA GLN A 145 19.98 3.04 -1.19
C GLN A 145 19.02 2.46 -2.23
N VAL A 146 18.79 3.15 -3.35
CA VAL A 146 17.90 2.65 -4.43
C VAL A 146 18.39 1.31 -4.98
N ALA A 147 19.70 1.17 -5.23
CA ALA A 147 20.30 -0.07 -5.71
C ALA A 147 20.16 -1.22 -4.69
N ARG A 148 20.37 -0.93 -3.42
CA ARG A 148 20.21 -1.89 -2.34
C ARG A 148 18.76 -2.34 -2.19
N ASP A 149 17.81 -1.40 -2.22
CA ASP A 149 16.37 -1.70 -2.16
C ASP A 149 15.94 -2.56 -3.35
N PHE A 150 16.42 -2.23 -4.56
CA PHE A 150 16.18 -3.04 -5.76
C PHE A 150 16.69 -4.47 -5.61
N LEU A 151 17.94 -4.65 -5.16
CA LEU A 151 18.56 -5.96 -4.95
C LEU A 151 17.86 -6.76 -3.85
N LEU A 152 17.47 -6.11 -2.75
CA LEU A 152 16.74 -6.76 -1.66
C LEU A 152 15.36 -7.23 -2.13
N LEU A 153 14.62 -6.42 -2.89
CA LEU A 153 13.33 -6.85 -3.44
C LEU A 153 13.47 -8.06 -4.37
N GLY A 154 14.53 -8.09 -5.19
CA GLY A 154 14.85 -9.25 -6.03
C GLY A 154 15.12 -10.51 -5.20
N GLU A 155 15.96 -10.42 -4.17
CA GLU A 155 16.26 -11.53 -3.24
C GLU A 155 14.99 -12.00 -2.48
N ILE A 156 14.16 -11.06 -2.02
CA ILE A 156 12.88 -11.36 -1.35
C ILE A 156 11.98 -12.15 -2.31
N GLY A 157 11.85 -11.67 -3.55
CA GLY A 157 11.09 -12.35 -4.59
C GLY A 157 11.62 -13.75 -4.90
N ASP A 158 12.92 -13.87 -5.14
CA ASP A 158 13.58 -15.12 -5.53
C ASP A 158 13.40 -16.23 -4.48
N ARG A 159 13.52 -15.88 -3.20
CA ARG A 159 13.32 -16.82 -2.08
C ARG A 159 11.94 -17.46 -2.03
N GLU A 160 10.92 -16.75 -2.49
CA GLU A 160 9.52 -17.20 -2.44
C GLU A 160 9.02 -17.67 -3.81
N LEU A 161 9.65 -17.27 -4.92
CA LEU A 161 9.18 -17.49 -6.28
C LEU A 161 8.79 -18.95 -6.58
N THR A 162 9.60 -19.89 -6.10
CA THR A 162 9.42 -21.33 -6.38
C THR A 162 8.65 -22.08 -5.30
N LYS A 163 8.51 -21.53 -4.09
CA LYS A 163 7.89 -22.21 -2.94
C LYS A 163 6.59 -21.55 -2.46
N LEU A 164 6.24 -20.40 -3.02
CA LEU A 164 4.96 -19.74 -2.77
C LEU A 164 3.87 -20.34 -3.65
N SER A 165 2.78 -20.74 -3.01
CA SER A 165 1.54 -21.12 -3.65
C SER A 165 0.37 -20.44 -2.96
N VAL A 166 -0.58 -19.94 -3.75
CA VAL A 166 -1.82 -19.33 -3.26
C VAL A 166 -3.00 -20.12 -3.78
N THR A 167 -3.83 -20.60 -2.87
CA THR A 167 -5.13 -21.19 -3.18
C THR A 167 -6.23 -20.17 -2.90
N PHE A 168 -7.11 -19.95 -3.86
CA PHE A 168 -8.16 -18.94 -3.76
C PHE A 168 -9.40 -19.35 -4.55
N ASP A 169 -10.51 -18.72 -4.21
CA ASP A 169 -11.71 -18.70 -5.05
C ASP A 169 -11.81 -17.33 -5.69
N PHE A 170 -12.39 -17.23 -6.88
CA PHE A 170 -12.55 -15.93 -7.53
C PHE A 170 -13.86 -15.77 -8.27
N VAL A 171 -14.23 -14.50 -8.47
CA VAL A 171 -15.27 -14.03 -9.37
C VAL A 171 -14.68 -12.91 -10.21
N LEU A 172 -14.82 -12.99 -11.53
CA LEU A 172 -14.46 -11.91 -12.44
C LEU A 172 -15.59 -10.87 -12.49
N VAL A 173 -15.23 -9.60 -12.56
CA VAL A 173 -16.14 -8.49 -12.81
C VAL A 173 -15.67 -7.76 -14.05
N THR A 174 -16.42 -7.91 -15.13
CA THR A 174 -16.16 -7.28 -16.43
C THR A 174 -17.12 -6.11 -16.64
N ALA A 175 -16.75 -5.21 -17.56
CA ALA A 175 -17.69 -4.20 -18.03
C ALA A 175 -18.80 -4.89 -18.84
N VAL A 176 -20.06 -4.66 -18.45
CA VAL A 176 -21.24 -5.26 -19.10
C VAL A 176 -21.60 -4.52 -20.40
N SER A 177 -21.16 -3.26 -20.53
CA SER A 177 -21.31 -2.46 -21.74
C SER A 177 -20.11 -1.52 -21.95
N GLN A 178 -19.89 -1.07 -23.19
CA GLN A 178 -18.81 -0.11 -23.52
C GLN A 178 -19.01 1.26 -22.85
N ASP A 179 -20.25 1.61 -22.49
CA ASP A 179 -20.59 2.87 -21.83
C ASP A 179 -20.44 2.82 -20.30
N GLN A 180 -20.19 1.63 -19.73
CA GLN A 180 -20.02 1.49 -18.29
C GLN A 180 -18.70 2.15 -17.87
N SER A 181 -18.79 3.14 -16.99
CA SER A 181 -17.60 3.81 -16.48
C SER A 181 -16.73 2.85 -15.67
N GLN A 182 -15.41 3.05 -15.72
CA GLN A 182 -14.44 2.31 -14.91
C GLN A 182 -14.78 2.36 -13.40
N GLY A 183 -15.37 3.48 -12.96
CA GLY A 183 -15.85 3.64 -11.59
C GLY A 183 -16.98 2.67 -11.23
N ALA A 184 -17.92 2.42 -12.13
CA ALA A 184 -19.02 1.50 -11.90
C ALA A 184 -18.55 0.03 -11.84
N VAL A 185 -17.58 -0.36 -12.69
CA VAL A 185 -16.99 -1.72 -12.63
C VAL A 185 -16.24 -1.93 -11.32
N ARG A 186 -15.47 -0.92 -10.87
CA ARG A 186 -14.82 -0.93 -9.55
C ARG A 186 -15.83 -1.06 -8.42
N GLU A 187 -16.90 -0.28 -8.45
CA GLU A 187 -17.93 -0.32 -7.41
C GLU A 187 -18.58 -1.71 -7.32
N ALA A 188 -18.88 -2.33 -8.47
CA ALA A 188 -19.38 -3.70 -8.51
C ALA A 188 -18.37 -4.71 -7.94
N ALA A 189 -17.08 -4.59 -8.28
CA ALA A 189 -16.01 -5.44 -7.75
C ALA A 189 -15.88 -5.30 -6.23
N VAL A 190 -15.88 -4.06 -5.71
CA VAL A 190 -15.82 -3.79 -4.27
C VAL A 190 -17.08 -4.30 -3.56
N ALA A 191 -18.26 -4.19 -4.19
CA ALA A 191 -19.49 -4.75 -3.64
C ALA A 191 -19.43 -6.28 -3.52
N LYS A 192 -18.95 -6.99 -4.56
CA LYS A 192 -18.73 -8.43 -4.49
C LYS A 192 -17.67 -8.79 -3.43
N ALA A 193 -16.60 -8.00 -3.31
CA ALA A 193 -15.57 -8.21 -2.30
C ALA A 193 -16.12 -8.14 -0.87
N ASN A 194 -16.97 -7.14 -0.60
CA ASN A 194 -17.63 -7.00 0.70
C ASN A 194 -18.53 -8.19 1.02
N LYS A 195 -19.29 -8.71 0.04
CA LYS A 195 -20.12 -9.92 0.22
C LYS A 195 -19.29 -11.15 0.56
N LEU A 196 -18.20 -11.39 -0.16
CA LEU A 196 -17.28 -12.49 0.13
C LEU A 196 -16.63 -12.35 1.53
N ALA A 197 -16.43 -11.11 2.00
CA ALA A 197 -15.83 -10.85 3.30
C ALA A 197 -16.80 -11.02 4.49
N GLU A 198 -18.09 -11.32 4.25
CA GLU A 198 -19.08 -11.49 5.33
C GLU A 198 -18.86 -12.75 6.18
N GLY A 199 -18.18 -13.75 5.63
CA GLY A 199 -17.83 -15.00 6.31
C GLY A 199 -17.56 -16.12 5.31
N LEU A 200 -16.73 -17.11 5.69
CA LEU A 200 -16.28 -18.16 4.77
C LEU A 200 -17.44 -19.01 4.20
N LYS A 201 -18.46 -19.32 5.01
CA LYS A 201 -19.64 -20.07 4.55
C LYS A 201 -20.52 -19.27 3.60
N GLN A 202 -20.67 -17.97 3.87
CA GLN A 202 -21.41 -17.04 3.02
C GLN A 202 -20.69 -16.85 1.69
N ALA A 203 -19.36 -16.76 1.72
CA ALA A 203 -18.54 -16.71 0.52
C ALA A 203 -18.72 -17.96 -0.35
N ASP A 204 -18.69 -19.16 0.25
CA ASP A 204 -18.95 -20.42 -0.47
C ASP A 204 -20.29 -20.39 -1.20
N ALA A 205 -21.37 -20.06 -0.49
CA ALA A 205 -22.70 -19.99 -1.07
C ALA A 205 -22.81 -18.92 -2.17
N PHE A 206 -22.15 -17.78 -1.99
CA PHE A 206 -22.12 -16.70 -2.98
C PHE A 206 -21.41 -17.13 -4.27
N ILE A 207 -20.24 -17.76 -4.16
CA ILE A 207 -19.49 -18.23 -5.33
C ILE A 207 -20.25 -19.34 -6.06
N ASP A 208 -20.83 -20.29 -5.33
CA ASP A 208 -21.65 -21.35 -5.92
C ASP A 208 -22.84 -20.76 -6.70
N ALA A 209 -23.45 -19.68 -6.20
CA ALA A 209 -24.53 -18.98 -6.87
C ALA A 209 -24.06 -18.23 -8.14
N GLU A 210 -22.89 -17.60 -8.12
CA GLU A 210 -22.29 -16.93 -9.29
C GLU A 210 -21.98 -17.97 -10.40
N ILE A 211 -21.39 -19.12 -10.03
CA ILE A 211 -21.15 -20.23 -10.97
C ILE A 211 -22.48 -20.73 -11.57
N ALA A 212 -23.50 -20.93 -10.73
CA ALA A 212 -24.82 -21.38 -11.20
C ALA A 212 -25.53 -20.35 -12.10
N ALA A 213 -25.23 -19.05 -11.92
CA ALA A 213 -25.71 -17.97 -12.78
C ALA A 213 -24.94 -17.86 -14.11
N GLY A 214 -23.88 -18.67 -14.32
CA GLY A 214 -23.05 -18.63 -15.51
C GLY A 214 -22.00 -17.51 -15.50
N GLU A 215 -21.75 -16.91 -14.34
CA GLU A 215 -20.68 -15.91 -14.17
C GLU A 215 -19.31 -16.58 -14.22
N GLN A 216 -18.28 -15.80 -14.58
CA GLN A 216 -16.90 -16.29 -14.59
C GLN A 216 -16.36 -16.36 -13.16
N ALA A 217 -16.56 -17.50 -12.52
CA ALA A 217 -16.13 -17.78 -11.16
C ALA A 217 -15.56 -19.20 -11.03
N ALA A 218 -14.63 -19.40 -10.10
CA ALA A 218 -14.07 -20.71 -9.80
C ALA A 218 -13.67 -20.82 -8.33
N LYS A 219 -13.50 -22.06 -7.85
CA LYS A 219 -13.15 -22.39 -6.47
C LYS A 219 -11.89 -23.23 -6.42
N ALA A 220 -11.12 -23.07 -5.34
CA ALA A 220 -9.91 -23.82 -5.02
C ALA A 220 -8.84 -23.75 -6.13
N GLU A 221 -8.80 -22.65 -6.86
CA GLU A 221 -7.75 -22.38 -7.84
C GLU A 221 -6.43 -22.20 -7.11
N THR A 222 -5.38 -22.84 -7.61
CA THR A 222 -4.06 -22.80 -7.00
C THR A 222 -3.03 -22.32 -8.00
N LEU A 223 -2.37 -21.21 -7.68
CA LEU A 223 -1.33 -20.61 -8.53
C LEU A 223 -0.01 -20.46 -7.76
N THR A 224 1.08 -20.52 -8.51
CA THR A 224 2.41 -20.10 -8.05
C THR A 224 2.81 -18.87 -8.86
N PRO A 225 3.62 -17.94 -8.30
CA PRO A 225 4.06 -16.77 -9.05
C PRO A 225 4.86 -17.15 -10.31
N ALA A 226 5.62 -18.25 -10.25
CA ALA A 226 6.41 -18.71 -11.38
C ALA A 226 5.57 -19.33 -12.52
N ALA A 227 4.40 -19.91 -12.22
CA ALA A 227 3.47 -20.39 -13.24
C ALA A 227 2.57 -19.26 -13.81
N ALA A 228 2.43 -18.15 -13.07
CA ALA A 228 1.58 -17.01 -13.41
C ALA A 228 2.39 -15.69 -13.39
N SER A 229 3.48 -15.66 -14.17
CA SER A 229 4.45 -14.57 -14.18
C SER A 229 3.86 -13.21 -14.57
N ASP A 230 2.82 -13.21 -15.40
CA ASP A 230 2.09 -12.02 -15.84
C ASP A 230 1.33 -11.31 -14.71
N ILE A 231 0.97 -12.04 -13.65
CA ILE A 231 0.26 -11.51 -12.48
C ILE A 231 1.04 -11.65 -11.17
N ALA A 232 2.30 -12.09 -11.22
CA ALA A 232 3.18 -12.24 -10.05
C ALA A 232 3.35 -10.93 -9.26
N GLY A 233 3.28 -9.80 -9.96
CA GLY A 233 3.32 -8.46 -9.38
C GLY A 233 1.99 -7.94 -8.83
N THR A 234 0.98 -8.79 -8.59
CA THR A 234 -0.34 -8.38 -8.09
C THR A 234 -0.54 -8.71 -6.61
N VAL A 235 -1.55 -8.11 -5.99
CA VAL A 235 -1.91 -8.34 -4.57
C VAL A 235 -2.23 -9.80 -4.25
N LEU A 236 -2.58 -10.62 -5.26
CA LEU A 236 -2.93 -12.03 -5.09
C LEU A 236 -1.85 -12.82 -4.31
N PHE A 237 -0.57 -12.52 -4.54
CA PHE A 237 0.55 -13.26 -3.95
C PHE A 237 1.03 -12.70 -2.60
N GLY A 238 0.60 -11.49 -2.23
CA GLY A 238 0.96 -10.85 -0.97
C GLY A 238 -0.17 -10.79 0.06
N ALA A 239 -1.41 -10.97 -0.36
CA ALA A 239 -2.56 -10.91 0.52
C ALA A 239 -2.57 -12.04 1.57
N PRO A 240 -3.00 -11.76 2.81
CA PRO A 240 -3.06 -12.76 3.87
C PRO A 240 -4.16 -13.79 3.61
N GLU A 241 -4.03 -15.01 4.17
CA GLU A 241 -5.14 -15.97 4.16
C GLU A 241 -6.38 -15.41 4.85
N ASN A 242 -7.55 -15.89 4.47
CA ASN A 242 -8.83 -15.40 4.97
C ASN A 242 -9.03 -13.90 4.72
N SER A 243 -8.52 -13.40 3.59
CA SER A 243 -8.82 -12.06 3.09
C SER A 243 -9.42 -12.12 1.70
N VAL A 244 -10.22 -11.11 1.37
CA VAL A 244 -10.77 -10.89 0.04
C VAL A 244 -10.04 -9.72 -0.59
N VAL A 245 -9.51 -9.92 -1.79
CA VAL A 245 -8.91 -8.87 -2.60
C VAL A 245 -9.82 -8.55 -3.77
N ALA A 246 -9.94 -7.28 -4.12
CA ALA A 246 -10.46 -6.87 -5.43
C ALA A 246 -9.44 -5.97 -6.09
N PHE A 247 -9.00 -6.34 -7.29
CA PHE A 247 -7.93 -5.65 -8.01
C PHE A 247 -8.05 -5.87 -9.51
N ARG A 248 -7.29 -5.10 -10.28
CA ARG A 248 -7.12 -5.31 -11.73
C ARG A 248 -5.79 -6.02 -11.97
N PRO A 249 -5.79 -7.23 -12.56
CA PRO A 249 -4.53 -7.93 -12.88
C PRO A 249 -3.69 -7.15 -13.88
N ASN A 250 -4.34 -6.51 -14.86
CA ASN A 250 -3.72 -5.56 -15.78
C ASN A 250 -4.45 -4.20 -15.66
N PRO A 251 -3.75 -3.11 -15.29
CA PRO A 251 -4.34 -1.78 -15.12
C PRO A 251 -4.84 -1.14 -16.43
N GLU A 252 -4.40 -1.64 -17.59
CA GLU A 252 -4.90 -1.22 -18.91
C GLU A 252 -6.27 -1.82 -19.24
N ASN A 253 -6.60 -2.95 -18.60
CA ASN A 253 -7.88 -3.62 -18.78
C ASN A 253 -8.90 -3.15 -17.73
N ALA A 254 -10.16 -3.09 -18.13
CA ALA A 254 -11.28 -2.74 -17.25
C ALA A 254 -11.65 -3.86 -16.26
N ASN A 255 -11.16 -5.08 -16.48
CA ASN A 255 -11.59 -6.26 -15.75
C ASN A 255 -11.01 -6.29 -14.34
N TRP A 256 -11.88 -6.59 -13.38
CA TRP A 256 -11.53 -6.78 -11.98
C TRP A 256 -11.60 -8.26 -11.62
N VAL A 257 -10.64 -8.72 -10.83
CA VAL A 257 -10.70 -10.01 -10.15
C VAL A 257 -11.05 -9.74 -8.70
N VAL A 258 -12.07 -10.43 -8.20
CA VAL A 258 -12.38 -10.48 -6.78
C VAL A 258 -12.03 -11.88 -6.28
N ALA A 259 -11.02 -12.00 -5.43
CA ALA A 259 -10.51 -13.28 -4.97
C ALA A 259 -10.55 -13.40 -3.45
N LEU A 260 -11.09 -14.52 -2.95
CA LEU A 260 -10.99 -14.94 -1.55
C LEU A 260 -9.76 -15.84 -1.39
N ILE A 261 -8.77 -15.35 -0.66
CA ILE A 261 -7.54 -16.10 -0.35
C ILE A 261 -7.86 -17.17 0.69
N ARG A 262 -7.85 -18.44 0.27
CA ARG A 262 -8.13 -19.59 1.14
C ARG A 262 -6.88 -20.06 1.85
N LYS A 263 -5.75 -20.10 1.13
CA LYS A 263 -4.47 -20.59 1.65
C LYS A 263 -3.31 -19.89 0.96
N ARG A 264 -2.24 -19.63 1.72
CA ARG A 264 -0.97 -19.08 1.26
C ARG A 264 0.16 -19.95 1.84
N ASP A 265 0.66 -20.85 1.03
CA ASP A 265 1.72 -21.78 1.39
C ASP A 265 3.07 -21.25 0.92
N THR A 266 3.98 -20.92 1.85
CA THR A 266 5.35 -20.45 1.56
C THR A 266 6.36 -21.60 1.56
N ASN A 267 5.90 -22.84 1.73
CA ASN A 267 6.72 -24.05 1.71
C ASN A 267 6.19 -25.07 0.70
N ALA A 268 5.47 -24.59 -0.33
CA ALA A 268 4.99 -25.45 -1.41
C ALA A 268 6.19 -26.10 -2.12
N LYS A 269 5.97 -27.32 -2.62
CA LYS A 269 6.99 -27.99 -3.42
C LYS A 269 7.19 -27.20 -4.71
N PRO A 270 8.45 -26.89 -5.10
CA PRO A 270 8.73 -26.26 -6.37
C PRO A 270 8.09 -27.04 -7.52
N ASP A 271 7.42 -26.32 -8.42
CA ASP A 271 7.02 -26.88 -9.70
C ASP A 271 8.27 -27.10 -10.55
N GLU A 272 8.57 -28.36 -10.89
CA GLU A 272 9.75 -28.73 -11.68
C GLU A 272 9.78 -28.04 -13.06
N LYS A 273 8.63 -27.57 -13.55
CA LYS A 273 8.51 -26.84 -14.82
C LYS A 273 8.64 -25.33 -14.66
N ALA A 274 8.51 -24.81 -13.44
CA ALA A 274 8.60 -23.39 -13.16
C ALA A 274 10.07 -22.95 -13.23
N LYS A 275 10.36 -22.02 -14.15
CA LYS A 275 11.68 -21.40 -14.22
C LYS A 275 11.71 -20.18 -13.32
N ALA A 276 12.75 -20.08 -12.49
CA ALA A 276 13.05 -18.85 -11.80
C ALA A 276 13.42 -17.78 -12.84
N ASP A 277 12.54 -16.81 -13.01
CA ASP A 277 12.73 -15.65 -13.87
C ASP A 277 13.03 -14.42 -12.99
N PRO A 278 14.20 -13.77 -13.13
CA PRO A 278 14.57 -12.61 -12.33
C PRO A 278 13.55 -11.47 -12.39
N GLN A 279 12.89 -11.26 -13.54
CA GLN A 279 11.89 -10.21 -13.69
C GLN A 279 10.62 -10.51 -12.88
N THR A 280 10.21 -11.78 -12.86
CA THR A 280 9.11 -12.27 -12.03
C THR A 280 9.44 -12.13 -10.54
N ALA A 281 10.67 -12.51 -10.12
CA ALA A 281 11.14 -12.30 -8.75
C ALA A 281 11.09 -10.81 -8.36
N GLN A 282 11.61 -9.93 -9.21
CA GLN A 282 11.62 -8.49 -8.97
C GLN A 282 10.19 -7.91 -8.84
N SER A 283 9.24 -8.44 -9.61
CA SER A 283 7.83 -8.02 -9.56
C SER A 283 7.11 -8.57 -8.33
N LEU A 284 7.47 -9.77 -7.88
CA LEU A 284 6.91 -10.42 -6.70
C LEU A 284 7.41 -9.80 -5.39
N GLY A 285 8.68 -9.39 -5.32
CA GLY A 285 9.32 -8.85 -4.12
C GLY A 285 8.47 -7.85 -3.32
N PRO A 286 7.94 -6.78 -3.94
CA PRO A 286 7.09 -5.81 -3.25
C PRO A 286 5.82 -6.42 -2.63
N ARG A 287 5.25 -7.47 -3.23
CA ARG A 287 4.05 -8.15 -2.72
C ARG A 287 4.31 -8.93 -1.45
N LEU A 288 5.52 -9.44 -1.30
CA LEU A 288 5.94 -10.17 -0.10
C LEU A 288 6.14 -9.26 1.12
N LEU A 289 6.11 -7.94 0.92
CA LEU A 289 6.08 -6.95 1.99
C LEU A 289 4.66 -6.70 2.54
N GLN A 290 3.58 -7.10 1.82
CA GLN A 290 2.20 -6.83 2.24
C GLN A 290 1.85 -7.40 3.61
N PRO A 291 2.24 -8.65 3.98
CA PRO A 291 1.95 -9.18 5.31
C PRO A 291 2.55 -8.33 6.44
N LEU A 292 3.65 -7.62 6.17
CA LEU A 292 4.30 -6.75 7.15
C LEU A 292 3.46 -5.49 7.44
N LEU A 293 2.59 -5.05 6.53
CA LEU A 293 1.81 -3.81 6.68
C LEU A 293 0.92 -3.83 7.93
N ALA A 294 0.26 -4.97 8.18
CA ALA A 294 -0.58 -5.16 9.37
C ALA A 294 0.24 -5.28 10.66
N GLU A 295 1.44 -5.87 10.58
CA GLU A 295 2.36 -6.03 11.72
C GLU A 295 2.95 -4.69 12.15
N VAL A 296 3.37 -3.85 11.21
CA VAL A 296 4.06 -2.59 11.51
C VAL A 296 3.12 -1.40 11.61
N GLY A 297 1.92 -1.49 11.02
CA GLY A 297 0.93 -0.42 11.03
C GLY A 297 1.40 0.83 10.29
N VAL A 298 1.33 0.80 8.94
CA VAL A 298 1.61 1.97 8.11
C VAL A 298 0.52 3.02 8.26
N LYS A 299 0.89 4.25 8.61
CA LYS A 299 -0.01 5.39 8.72
C LYS A 299 0.49 6.53 7.85
N ILE A 300 -0.30 6.91 6.87
CA ILE A 300 -0.02 8.05 5.98
C ILE A 300 -0.76 9.28 6.50
N SER A 301 -0.08 10.42 6.52
CA SER A 301 -0.72 11.69 6.85
C SER A 301 -1.80 12.01 5.80
N PRO A 302 -3.03 12.38 6.19
CA PRO A 302 -4.14 12.57 5.25
C PRO A 302 -3.86 13.57 4.12
N ARG A 303 -2.92 14.49 4.32
CA ARG A 303 -2.49 15.46 3.29
C ARG A 303 -1.85 14.82 2.06
N TYR A 304 -1.31 13.60 2.20
CA TYR A 304 -0.70 12.84 1.10
C TYR A 304 -1.65 11.76 0.56
N GLY A 305 -2.77 11.48 1.24
CA GLY A 305 -3.75 10.47 0.83
C GLY A 305 -3.73 9.25 1.75
N VAL A 306 -3.92 8.08 1.17
CA VAL A 306 -4.02 6.79 1.88
C VAL A 306 -3.02 5.78 1.32
N TRP A 307 -2.56 4.87 2.17
CA TRP A 307 -1.79 3.72 1.70
C TRP A 307 -2.71 2.80 0.90
N ASP A 308 -2.31 2.49 -0.33
CA ASP A 308 -2.97 1.53 -1.20
C ASP A 308 -2.25 0.19 -1.08
N GLU A 309 -2.80 -0.71 -0.26
CA GLU A 309 -2.25 -2.04 -0.03
C GLU A 309 -2.18 -2.85 -1.33
N THR A 310 -3.20 -2.74 -2.19
CA THR A 310 -3.27 -3.45 -3.48
C THR A 310 -2.22 -2.93 -4.46
N GLY A 311 -1.90 -1.65 -4.40
CA GLY A 311 -0.90 -1.02 -5.27
C GLY A 311 0.52 -1.11 -4.72
N MET A 312 0.68 -1.29 -3.40
CA MET A 312 1.89 -0.94 -2.65
C MET A 312 2.32 0.51 -2.93
N ASP A 313 1.32 1.40 -2.98
CA ASP A 313 1.44 2.80 -3.41
C ASP A 313 0.68 3.74 -2.45
N ILE A 314 0.68 5.04 -2.71
CA ILE A 314 -0.10 6.05 -2.02
C ILE A 314 -1.14 6.60 -2.99
N ALA A 315 -2.40 6.28 -2.73
CA ALA A 315 -3.53 6.79 -3.49
C ALA A 315 -3.99 8.15 -2.92
N PRO A 316 -4.52 9.07 -3.76
CA PRO A 316 -5.07 10.34 -3.27
C PRO A 316 -6.22 10.13 -2.27
N SER A 317 -7.02 9.09 -2.47
CA SER A 317 -8.12 8.68 -1.60
C SER A 317 -8.37 7.18 -1.67
N ALA A 318 -9.13 6.62 -0.73
CA ALA A 318 -9.50 5.21 -0.75
C ALA A 318 -10.37 4.82 -1.98
N ALA A 319 -11.08 5.77 -2.57
CA ALA A 319 -11.85 5.56 -3.80
C ALA A 319 -10.93 5.46 -5.04
N GLU A 320 -9.74 6.05 -4.97
CA GLU A 320 -8.74 6.08 -6.04
C GLU A 320 -7.63 5.03 -5.85
N ALA A 321 -7.69 4.22 -4.79
CA ALA A 321 -6.81 3.08 -4.61
C ALA A 321 -7.04 2.04 -5.73
N SER A 322 -5.94 1.39 -6.14
CA SER A 322 -5.90 0.38 -7.21
C SER A 322 -6.75 -0.86 -6.90
N GLY A 323 -7.12 -1.06 -5.64
CA GLY A 323 -8.10 -2.04 -5.23
C GLY A 323 -8.39 -1.99 -3.73
N VAL A 324 -8.84 -3.12 -3.20
CA VAL A 324 -9.10 -3.29 -1.76
C VAL A 324 -8.61 -4.65 -1.28
N VAL A 325 -8.22 -4.71 -0.01
CA VAL A 325 -7.94 -5.94 0.75
C VAL A 325 -8.85 -5.89 1.98
N ILE A 326 -9.68 -6.92 2.17
CA ILE A 326 -10.71 -6.96 3.21
C ILE A 326 -10.57 -8.27 4.00
N PRO A 327 -10.27 -8.24 5.30
CA PRO A 327 -10.30 -9.43 6.13
C PRO A 327 -11.70 -10.04 6.19
N VAL A 328 -11.79 -11.37 6.10
CA VAL A 328 -13.06 -12.09 6.24
C VAL A 328 -13.51 -12.06 7.70
N LYS A 329 -14.76 -11.65 7.92
CA LYS A 329 -15.35 -11.62 9.26
C LYS A 329 -15.43 -13.01 9.88
N ASN A 330 -15.10 -13.09 11.16
CA ASN A 330 -15.16 -14.32 11.96
C ASN A 330 -14.34 -15.49 11.39
N ALA A 331 -13.36 -15.22 10.52
CA ALA A 331 -12.40 -16.23 10.11
C ALA A 331 -11.49 -16.60 11.29
N PRO A 332 -11.00 -17.86 11.36
CA PRO A 332 -10.01 -18.25 12.36
C PRO A 332 -8.80 -17.31 12.30
N ALA A 333 -8.32 -16.87 13.46
CA ALA A 333 -7.05 -16.16 13.53
C ALA A 333 -5.91 -17.09 13.09
N GLN A 334 -4.94 -16.54 12.36
CA GLN A 334 -3.70 -17.22 11.97
C GLN A 334 -2.71 -17.24 13.12
#